data_AF-A0A7G9BGT4-F1
#
_entry.id   AF-A0A7G9BGT4-F1
#
_cell.length_a   1.000
_cell.length_b   1.000
_cell.length_c   1.000
_cell.angle_alpha   90.00
_cell.angle_beta   90.00
_cell.angle_gamma   90.00
#
_symmetry.space_group_name_H-M   'P 1'
#
loop_
_entity.id
_entity.type
_entity.pdbx_description
1 polymer ?
#
loop_
_entity_poly.entity_id
_entity_poly.type
_entity_poly.pdbx_seq_one_letter_code
_entity_poly.pdbx_strand_id
1 'polypeptide(L)'
;MLFEELLNKKYGELIIEFDKLHELIVKNQTHDSDLLLVHLNAFYNPDVHNWNNTEQKMSPYMFGPNHEGHSENTHHSFIGQYIKHNTSSETLENHLKNLVYSEEKRKEIDQINFDEAISIQTEMLIYLKIWESDTFIKKFFQLANLSLGFAYDWHYKLQTTSREKGATGTRDVIIRTKIRDRFKRDCKIDCVKDNK
;
A
#
# COMPACT_ATOMS: atom_id res chain seq x y z
N MET A 1 1.43 -13.66 15.38
CA MET A 1 2.30 -14.65 14.72
C MET A 1 1.69 -14.87 13.35
N LEU A 2 2.48 -14.97 12.28
CA LEU A 2 1.93 -15.20 10.95
C LEU A 2 1.92 -16.70 10.65
N PHE A 3 0.82 -17.20 10.11
CA PHE A 3 0.71 -18.59 9.68
C PHE A 3 0.80 -18.65 8.16
N GLU A 4 1.78 -19.39 7.65
CA GLU A 4 2.02 -19.50 6.20
C GLU A 4 0.77 -19.99 5.46
N GLU A 5 0.06 -20.96 6.03
CA GLU A 5 -1.20 -21.47 5.48
C GLU A 5 -2.25 -20.35 5.27
N LEU A 6 -2.43 -19.48 6.28
CA LEU A 6 -3.39 -18.39 6.21
C LEU A 6 -2.94 -17.30 5.23
N LEU A 7 -1.64 -16.99 5.21
CA LEU A 7 -1.06 -16.03 4.28
C LEU A 7 -1.24 -16.50 2.83
N ASN A 8 -0.90 -17.75 2.54
CA ASN A 8 -1.03 -18.33 1.20
C ASN A 8 -2.49 -18.39 0.75
N LYS A 9 -3.40 -18.77 1.66
CA LYS A 9 -4.84 -18.73 1.37
C LYS A 9 -5.30 -17.32 1.02
N LYS A 10 -4.94 -16.32 1.84
CA LYS A 10 -5.32 -14.93 1.59
C LYS A 10 -4.68 -14.36 0.32
N TYR A 11 -3.43 -14.72 0.05
CA TYR A 11 -2.74 -14.35 -1.18
C TYR A 11 -3.47 -14.90 -2.41
N GLY A 12 -3.83 -16.19 -2.39
CA GLY A 12 -4.60 -16.81 -3.47
C GLY A 12 -5.98 -16.18 -3.69
N GLU A 13 -6.66 -15.77 -2.61
CA GLU A 13 -7.93 -15.03 -2.70
C GLU A 13 -7.76 -13.62 -3.32
N LEU A 14 -6.67 -12.92 -2.98
CA LEU A 14 -6.46 -11.52 -3.37
C LEU A 14 -5.78 -11.34 -4.73
N ILE A 15 -4.88 -12.25 -5.12
CA ILE A 15 -4.07 -12.10 -6.33
C ILE A 15 -4.94 -11.97 -7.58
N ILE A 16 -6.06 -12.71 -7.62
CA ILE A 16 -7.03 -12.66 -8.72
C ILE A 16 -7.62 -11.25 -8.89
N GLU A 17 -7.91 -10.57 -7.78
CA GLU A 17 -8.46 -9.20 -7.81
C GLU A 17 -7.38 -8.18 -8.19
N PHE A 18 -6.12 -8.41 -7.80
CA PHE A 18 -5.00 -7.58 -8.25
C PHE A 18 -4.72 -7.73 -9.75
N ASP A 19 -4.81 -8.95 -10.28
CA ASP A 19 -4.63 -9.22 -11.72
C ASP A 19 -5.74 -8.54 -12.52
N LYS A 20 -7.01 -8.67 -12.10
CA LYS A 20 -8.13 -7.94 -12.71
C LYS A 20 -7.93 -6.43 -12.69
N LEU A 21 -7.48 -5.88 -11.56
CA LEU A 21 -7.20 -4.45 -11.45
C LEU A 21 -6.07 -4.03 -12.40
N HIS A 22 -5.02 -4.84 -12.49
CA HIS A 22 -3.90 -4.57 -13.39
C HIS A 22 -4.35 -4.57 -14.86
N GLU A 23 -5.10 -5.59 -15.29
CA GLU A 23 -5.66 -5.66 -16.64
C GLU A 23 -6.59 -4.48 -16.94
N LEU A 24 -7.44 -4.11 -15.99
CA LEU A 24 -8.33 -2.95 -16.11
C LEU A 24 -7.53 -1.65 -16.31
N ILE A 25 -6.48 -1.45 -15.52
CA ILE A 25 -5.60 -0.28 -15.63
C ILE A 25 -4.87 -0.26 -16.98
N VAL A 26 -4.29 -1.38 -17.40
CA VAL A 26 -3.59 -1.48 -18.70
C VAL A 26 -4.53 -1.16 -19.86
N LYS A 27 -5.81 -1.54 -19.76
CA LYS A 27 -6.82 -1.23 -20.77
C LYS A 27 -7.28 0.23 -20.73
N ASN A 28 -7.40 0.82 -19.55
CA ASN A 28 -8.01 2.13 -19.37
C ASN A 28 -7.00 3.28 -19.34
N GLN A 29 -5.70 3.01 -19.18
CA GLN A 29 -4.67 4.05 -19.13
C GLN A 29 -4.74 4.97 -20.36
N THR A 30 -4.52 6.27 -20.14
CA THR A 30 -4.62 7.27 -21.20
C THR A 30 -3.39 7.31 -22.08
N HIS A 31 -2.25 6.91 -21.51
CA HIS A 31 -0.97 6.77 -22.19
C HIS A 31 -0.31 5.45 -21.76
N ASP A 32 0.38 4.78 -22.67
CA ASP A 32 1.00 3.46 -22.44
C ASP A 32 2.03 3.44 -21.30
N SER A 33 2.51 4.61 -20.89
CA SER A 33 3.48 4.79 -19.81
C SER A 33 2.87 5.21 -18.48
N ASP A 34 1.56 5.42 -18.38
CA ASP A 34 0.94 5.93 -17.15
C ASP A 34 1.19 4.98 -15.97
N LEU A 35 1.05 3.67 -16.19
CA LEU A 35 1.34 2.67 -15.16
C LEU A 35 2.83 2.66 -14.77
N LEU A 36 3.73 2.88 -15.75
CA LEU A 36 5.16 3.01 -15.49
C LEU A 36 5.47 4.24 -14.62
N LEU A 37 4.76 5.36 -14.81
CA LEU A 37 4.92 6.56 -13.97
C LEU A 37 4.54 6.29 -12.52
N VAL A 38 3.52 5.46 -12.26
CA VAL A 38 3.17 5.02 -10.90
C VAL A 38 4.31 4.21 -10.30
N HIS A 39 4.86 3.25 -11.05
CA HIS A 39 5.94 2.39 -10.58
C HIS A 39 7.22 3.19 -10.26
N LEU A 40 7.58 4.14 -11.13
CA LEU A 40 8.76 5.00 -10.97
C LEU A 40 8.55 6.14 -9.97
N ASN A 41 7.39 6.25 -9.32
CA ASN A 41 7.03 7.33 -8.41
C ASN A 41 7.19 8.72 -9.06
N ALA A 42 6.65 8.93 -10.26
CA ALA A 42 6.77 10.20 -10.97
C ALA A 42 6.15 11.39 -10.20
N PHE A 43 6.75 12.58 -10.27
CA PHE A 43 6.30 13.77 -9.54
C PHE A 43 6.69 15.06 -10.24
N TYR A 44 5.99 16.14 -9.90
CA TYR A 44 6.33 17.49 -10.32
C TYR A 44 7.16 18.20 -9.24
N ASN A 45 8.32 18.74 -9.63
CA ASN A 45 9.23 19.50 -8.79
C ASN A 45 9.58 20.85 -9.45
N PRO A 46 8.93 21.96 -9.07
CA PRO A 46 9.21 23.27 -9.65
C PRO A 46 10.58 23.83 -9.25
N ASP A 47 11.18 23.36 -8.15
CA ASP A 47 12.47 23.88 -7.65
C ASP A 47 13.62 23.60 -8.61
N VAL A 48 13.45 22.63 -9.53
CA VAL A 48 14.38 22.32 -10.62
C VAL A 48 14.70 23.54 -11.47
N HIS A 49 13.75 24.47 -11.63
CA HIS A 49 13.98 25.70 -12.38
C HIS A 49 14.94 26.68 -11.69
N ASN A 50 15.19 26.50 -10.39
CA ASN A 50 16.08 27.33 -9.60
C ASN A 50 17.47 26.71 -9.42
N TRP A 51 17.71 25.52 -9.98
CA TRP A 51 19.00 24.84 -9.90
C TRP A 51 20.04 25.56 -10.76
N ASN A 52 21.14 25.97 -10.12
CA ASN A 52 22.24 26.70 -10.74
C ASN A 52 23.47 25.82 -11.02
N ASN A 53 23.39 24.54 -10.66
CA ASN A 53 24.46 23.55 -10.82
C ASN A 53 24.42 22.81 -12.15
N THR A 54 23.48 23.16 -13.04
CA THR A 54 23.30 22.52 -14.35
C THR A 54 23.26 23.57 -15.45
N GLU A 55 24.04 23.39 -16.51
CA GLU A 55 24.11 24.33 -17.64
C GLU A 55 22.80 24.42 -18.43
N GLN A 56 21.97 23.38 -18.39
CA GLN A 56 20.68 23.29 -19.07
C GLN A 56 19.52 23.33 -18.07
N LYS A 57 18.42 23.95 -18.50
CA LYS A 57 17.15 23.92 -17.74
C LYS A 57 16.58 22.50 -17.78
N MET A 58 16.53 21.85 -16.62
CA MET A 58 15.93 20.53 -16.48
C MET A 58 14.40 20.60 -16.45
N SER A 59 13.75 19.50 -16.83
CA SER A 59 12.30 19.34 -16.74
C SER A 59 11.87 19.24 -15.27
N PRO A 60 10.79 19.94 -14.86
CA PRO A 60 10.24 19.80 -13.51
C PRO A 60 9.49 18.48 -13.33
N TYR A 61 9.22 17.74 -14.40
CA TYR A 61 8.58 16.42 -14.35
C TYR A 61 9.66 15.35 -14.18
N MET A 62 9.72 14.79 -12.98
CA MET A 62 10.79 13.90 -12.52
C MET A 62 10.21 12.54 -12.08
N PHE A 63 11.09 11.57 -11.86
CA PHE A 63 10.75 10.27 -11.29
C PHE A 63 11.87 9.78 -10.37
N GLY A 64 11.54 8.83 -9.50
CA GLY A 64 12.46 8.22 -8.56
C GLY A 64 12.11 8.45 -7.09
N PRO A 65 12.92 7.87 -6.18
CA PRO A 65 12.78 8.10 -4.75
C PRO A 65 13.24 9.51 -4.42
N ASN A 66 12.31 10.46 -4.32
CA ASN A 66 12.58 11.74 -3.67
C ASN A 66 12.72 11.52 -2.14
N HIS A 67 12.74 12.58 -1.32
CA HIS A 67 12.75 12.49 0.14
C HIS A 67 11.74 11.48 0.73
N GLU A 68 10.59 11.31 0.08
CA GLU A 68 9.54 10.35 0.44
C GLU A 68 9.95 8.87 0.24
N GLY A 69 10.84 8.59 -0.71
CA GLY A 69 11.29 7.23 -1.05
C GLY A 69 12.14 6.56 0.02
N HIS A 70 12.87 7.33 0.84
CA HIS A 70 13.64 6.77 1.96
C HIS A 70 12.74 6.16 3.05
N SER A 71 11.62 6.83 3.35
CA SER A 71 10.63 6.33 4.32
C SER A 71 9.93 5.07 3.77
N GLU A 72 9.57 5.06 2.49
CA GLU A 72 8.96 3.89 1.84
C GLU A 72 9.89 2.67 1.87
N ASN A 73 11.16 2.84 1.51
CA ASN A 73 12.13 1.73 1.46
C ASN A 73 12.39 1.10 2.84
N THR A 74 12.52 1.93 3.87
CA THR A 74 12.70 1.45 5.24
C THR A 74 11.46 0.74 5.76
N HIS A 75 10.27 1.26 5.43
CA HIS A 75 9.00 0.62 5.77
C HIS A 75 8.82 -0.73 5.07
N HIS A 76 9.06 -0.80 3.76
CA HIS A 76 9.01 -2.05 3.01
C HIS A 76 9.99 -3.09 3.58
N SER A 77 11.22 -2.65 3.91
CA SER A 77 12.22 -3.51 4.55
C SER A 77 11.76 -4.01 5.92
N PHE A 78 11.16 -3.14 6.75
CA PHE A 78 10.61 -3.51 8.04
C PHE A 78 9.52 -4.58 7.94
N ILE A 79 8.54 -4.40 7.05
CA ILE A 79 7.49 -5.40 6.80
C ILE A 79 8.12 -6.72 6.33
N GLY A 80 9.06 -6.67 5.39
CA GLY A 80 9.72 -7.86 4.88
C GLY A 80 10.49 -8.61 5.96
N GLN A 81 11.19 -7.91 6.84
CA GLN A 81 11.87 -8.52 7.99
C GLN A 81 10.88 -9.12 8.98
N TYR A 82 9.76 -8.45 9.26
CA TYR A 82 8.71 -8.98 10.12
C TYR A 82 8.14 -10.29 9.56
N ILE A 83 7.73 -10.30 8.29
CA ILE A 83 7.19 -11.50 7.63
C ILE A 83 8.21 -12.64 7.66
N LYS A 84 9.47 -12.37 7.29
CA LYS A 84 10.52 -13.39 7.23
C LYS A 84 10.77 -14.07 8.58
N HIS A 85 10.72 -13.34 9.69
CA HIS A 85 11.06 -13.87 11.01
C HIS A 85 9.86 -14.38 11.81
N ASN A 86 8.64 -13.94 11.48
CA ASN A 86 7.44 -14.23 12.27
C ASN A 86 6.45 -15.14 11.54
N THR A 87 6.80 -15.65 10.36
CA THR A 87 6.01 -16.66 9.65
C THR A 87 6.35 -18.06 10.16
N SER A 88 5.34 -18.74 10.67
CA SER A 88 5.39 -20.13 11.08
C SER A 88 4.84 -21.03 9.98
N SER A 89 5.51 -22.17 9.77
CA SER A 89 5.02 -23.27 8.95
C SER A 89 4.06 -24.20 9.72
N GLU A 90 3.89 -23.98 11.02
CA GLU A 90 2.85 -24.64 11.81
C GLU A 90 1.46 -24.19 11.35
N THR A 91 0.47 -25.09 11.41
CA THR A 91 -0.92 -24.72 11.13
C THR A 91 -1.54 -24.02 12.34
N LEU A 92 -2.50 -23.12 12.10
CA LEU A 92 -3.23 -22.45 13.18
C LEU A 92 -3.89 -23.48 14.13
N GLU A 93 -4.42 -24.57 13.59
CA GLU A 93 -5.08 -25.61 14.39
C GLU A 93 -4.10 -26.26 15.38
N ASN A 94 -2.89 -26.57 14.95
CA ASN A 94 -1.88 -27.17 15.82
C ASN A 94 -1.36 -26.17 16.85
N HIS A 95 -1.19 -24.92 16.46
CA HIS A 95 -0.83 -23.86 17.38
C HIS A 95 -1.87 -23.70 18.51
N LEU A 96 -3.15 -23.72 18.18
CA LEU A 96 -4.24 -23.64 19.18
C LEU A 96 -4.26 -24.83 20.14
N LYS A 97 -3.85 -26.03 19.69
CA LYS A 97 -3.70 -27.20 20.57
C LYS A 97 -2.58 -27.00 21.59
N ASN A 98 -1.52 -26.28 21.23
CA ASN A 98 -0.40 -25.96 22.12
C ASN A 98 -0.75 -24.91 23.18
N LEU A 99 -1.81 -24.12 22.95
CA LEU A 99 -2.34 -23.12 23.88
C LEU A 99 -3.32 -23.69 24.92
N VAL A 100 -3.59 -25.00 24.90
CA VAL A 100 -4.45 -25.63 25.90
C VAL A 100 -3.74 -25.62 27.26
N TYR A 101 -4.36 -24.95 28.24
CA TYR A 101 -3.78 -24.77 29.56
C TYR A 101 -3.53 -26.08 30.30
N SER A 102 -2.31 -26.23 30.81
CA SER A 102 -1.97 -27.20 31.87
C SER A 102 -0.99 -26.56 32.86
N GLU A 103 -1.03 -27.00 34.12
CA GLU A 103 -0.17 -26.46 35.17
C GLU A 103 1.32 -26.65 34.86
N GLU A 104 1.66 -27.75 34.20
CA GLU A 104 3.00 -28.11 33.74
C GLU A 104 3.53 -27.19 32.63
N LYS A 105 2.64 -26.69 31.75
CA LYS A 105 2.99 -25.83 30.60
C LYS A 105 2.82 -24.34 30.86
N ARG A 106 2.46 -23.94 32.08
CA ARG A 106 2.13 -22.54 32.41
C ARG A 106 3.18 -21.54 31.90
N LYS A 107 4.47 -21.79 32.12
CA LYS A 107 5.55 -20.89 31.68
C LYS A 107 5.66 -20.78 30.16
N GLU A 108 5.46 -21.89 29.44
CA GLU A 108 5.48 -21.91 27.97
C GLU A 108 4.29 -21.13 27.41
N ILE A 109 3.10 -21.33 28.00
CA ILE A 109 1.88 -20.62 27.61
C ILE A 109 2.00 -19.11 27.88
N ASP A 110 2.55 -18.72 29.04
CA ASP A 110 2.79 -17.31 29.35
C ASP A 110 3.74 -16.65 28.33
N GLN A 111 4.77 -17.38 27.87
CA GLN A 111 5.68 -16.89 26.83
C GLN A 111 4.99 -16.78 25.47
N ILE A 112 4.23 -17.80 25.05
CA ILE A 112 3.50 -17.77 23.77
C ILE A 112 2.51 -16.59 23.76
N ASN A 113 1.77 -16.38 24.87
CA ASN A 113 0.86 -15.25 25.01
C ASN A 113 1.59 -13.90 24.90
N PHE A 114 2.78 -13.78 25.49
CA PHE A 114 3.58 -12.57 25.38
C PHE A 114 4.04 -12.31 23.94
N ASP A 115 4.56 -13.34 23.27
CA ASP A 115 5.03 -13.24 21.88
C ASP A 115 3.88 -12.90 20.92
N GLU A 116 2.69 -13.50 21.14
CA GLU A 116 1.48 -13.18 20.39
C GLU A 116 1.06 -11.72 20.61
N ALA A 117 1.06 -11.23 21.86
CA ALA A 117 0.73 -9.85 22.17
C ALA A 117 1.65 -8.86 21.45
N ILE A 118 2.98 -9.09 21.48
CA ILE A 118 3.96 -8.26 20.77
C ILE A 118 3.72 -8.31 19.25
N SER A 119 3.43 -9.49 18.72
CA SER A 119 3.16 -9.69 17.31
C SER A 119 1.90 -8.94 16.86
N ILE A 120 0.81 -8.97 17.62
CA ILE A 120 -0.41 -8.19 17.36
C ILE A 120 -0.10 -6.69 17.32
N GLN A 121 0.66 -6.16 18.30
CA GLN A 121 1.03 -4.74 18.32
C GLN A 121 1.89 -4.37 17.10
N THR A 122 2.78 -5.26 16.68
CA THR A 122 3.64 -5.04 15.50
C THR A 122 2.81 -5.03 14.22
N GLU A 123 1.85 -5.95 14.07
CA GLU A 123 0.92 -5.99 12.92
C GLU A 123 0.04 -4.75 12.86
N MET A 124 -0.47 -4.27 14.00
CA MET A 124 -1.19 -3.01 14.08
C MET A 124 -0.34 -1.82 13.63
N LEU A 125 0.93 -1.78 14.03
CA LEU A 125 1.87 -0.75 13.59
C LEU A 125 2.11 -0.80 12.08
N ILE A 126 2.30 -2.00 11.52
CA ILE A 126 2.41 -2.21 10.06
C ILE A 126 1.17 -1.67 9.35
N TYR A 127 -0.02 -2.04 9.81
CA TYR A 127 -1.28 -1.57 9.25
C TYR A 127 -1.37 -0.04 9.25
N LEU A 128 -1.06 0.61 10.37
CA LEU A 128 -1.07 2.07 10.48
C LEU A 128 -0.06 2.71 9.52
N LYS A 129 1.17 2.18 9.47
CA LYS A 129 2.23 2.72 8.61
C LYS A 129 1.88 2.67 7.13
N ILE A 130 1.16 1.64 6.67
CA ILE A 130 0.68 1.57 5.28
C ILE A 130 -0.23 2.76 4.98
N TRP A 131 -1.16 3.07 5.88
CA TRP A 131 -2.11 4.16 5.69
C TRP A 131 -1.56 5.54 6.00
N GLU A 132 -0.42 5.65 6.69
CA GLU A 132 0.27 6.92 6.93
C GLU A 132 1.29 7.25 5.83
N SER A 133 1.69 6.28 5.01
CA SER A 133 2.72 6.46 3.99
C SER A 133 2.20 7.27 2.79
N ASP A 134 2.78 8.46 2.60
CA ASP A 134 2.43 9.38 1.51
C ASP A 134 2.64 8.75 0.14
N THR A 135 3.76 8.04 -0.05
CA THR A 135 4.06 7.34 -1.31
C THR A 135 3.07 6.22 -1.59
N PHE A 136 2.69 5.45 -0.57
CA PHE A 136 1.68 4.39 -0.72
C PHE A 136 0.33 4.99 -1.14
N ILE A 137 -0.13 6.03 -0.43
CA ILE A 137 -1.40 6.71 -0.74
C ILE A 137 -1.36 7.32 -2.14
N LYS A 138 -0.24 7.95 -2.52
CA LYS A 138 -0.04 8.49 -3.86
C LYS A 138 -0.17 7.40 -4.92
N LYS A 139 0.59 6.31 -4.81
CA LYS A 139 0.52 5.20 -5.77
C LYS A 139 -0.89 4.66 -5.87
N PHE A 140 -1.56 4.46 -4.73
CA PHE A 140 -2.91 3.91 -4.72
C PHE A 140 -3.96 4.87 -5.31
N PHE A 141 -3.79 6.19 -5.09
CA PHE A 141 -4.57 7.23 -5.74
C PHE A 141 -4.40 7.23 -7.27
N GLN A 142 -3.16 7.10 -7.75
CA GLN A 142 -2.90 7.04 -9.18
C GLN A 142 -3.50 5.77 -9.80
N LEU A 143 -3.33 4.60 -9.17
CA LEU A 143 -3.98 3.37 -9.63
C LEU A 143 -5.50 3.51 -9.73
N ALA A 144 -6.14 4.18 -8.76
CA ALA A 144 -7.57 4.48 -8.79
C ALA A 144 -7.98 5.52 -9.85
N ASN A 145 -7.07 6.41 -10.28
CA ASN A 145 -7.30 7.27 -11.43
C ASN A 145 -7.26 6.45 -12.73
N LEU A 146 -6.20 5.66 -12.89
CA LEU A 146 -5.98 4.86 -14.10
C LEU A 146 -7.07 3.80 -14.30
N SER A 147 -7.59 3.20 -13.22
CA SER A 147 -8.69 2.23 -13.31
C SER A 147 -9.95 2.82 -13.92
N LEU A 148 -10.18 4.13 -13.73
CA LEU A 148 -11.30 4.88 -14.30
C LEU A 148 -10.99 5.56 -15.64
N GLY A 149 -9.78 5.35 -16.17
CA GLY A 149 -9.31 5.99 -17.40
C GLY A 149 -9.00 7.47 -17.28
N PHE A 150 -8.70 7.95 -16.07
CA PHE A 150 -8.11 9.27 -15.89
C PHE A 150 -6.60 9.21 -16.12
N ALA A 151 -6.01 10.30 -16.63
CA ALA A 151 -4.57 10.42 -16.82
C ALA A 151 -3.81 10.44 -15.49
N TYR A 152 -2.51 10.12 -15.54
CA TYR A 152 -1.61 10.26 -14.39
C TYR A 152 -1.57 11.71 -13.88
N ASP A 153 -1.83 11.91 -12.58
CA ASP A 153 -1.84 13.24 -11.98
C ASP A 153 -0.44 13.66 -11.50
N TRP A 154 0.30 14.36 -12.36
CA TRP A 154 1.62 14.91 -12.04
C TRP A 154 1.63 15.89 -10.87
N HIS A 155 0.51 16.55 -10.62
CA HIS A 155 0.38 17.60 -9.61
C HIS A 155 -0.26 17.09 -8.32
N TYR A 156 -0.32 15.76 -8.15
CA TYR A 156 -0.74 15.15 -6.90
C TYR A 156 0.05 15.75 -5.74
N LYS A 157 -0.67 16.25 -4.74
CA LYS A 157 -0.09 16.80 -3.52
C LYS A 157 -0.99 16.48 -2.33
N LEU A 158 -0.45 15.73 -1.37
CA LEU A 158 -1.14 15.48 -0.11
C LEU A 158 -1.08 16.74 0.76
N GLN A 159 -2.21 17.11 1.37
CA GLN A 159 -2.23 18.20 2.34
C GLN A 159 -1.65 17.71 3.67
N THR A 160 -0.49 18.22 4.05
CA THR A 160 0.18 17.92 5.33
C THR A 160 -0.14 18.97 6.39
N THR A 161 -0.39 20.22 5.97
CA THR A 161 -0.75 21.31 6.88
C THR A 161 -1.98 22.09 6.40
N SER A 162 -2.71 22.68 7.34
CA SER A 162 -3.91 23.47 7.04
C SER A 162 -3.63 24.72 6.19
N ARG A 163 -2.37 25.14 6.10
CA ARG A 163 -1.93 26.35 5.39
C ARG A 163 -1.54 26.09 3.94
N GLU A 164 -1.39 24.83 3.53
CA GLU A 164 -1.03 24.47 2.16
C GLU A 164 -2.18 24.76 1.19
N LYS A 165 -1.90 25.61 0.20
CA LYS A 165 -2.81 25.88 -0.93
C LYS A 165 -2.47 24.96 -2.09
N GLY A 166 -3.49 24.56 -2.87
CA GLY A 166 -3.33 23.73 -4.07
C GLY A 166 -3.08 22.25 -3.82
N ALA A 167 -3.38 21.74 -2.62
CA ALA A 167 -3.30 20.31 -2.35
C ALA A 167 -4.48 19.55 -2.98
N THR A 168 -4.24 18.30 -3.40
CA THR A 168 -5.25 17.37 -3.92
C THR A 168 -6.32 17.02 -2.87
N GLY A 169 -5.95 17.04 -1.59
CA GLY A 169 -6.86 16.83 -0.46
C GLY A 169 -6.11 16.37 0.79
N THR A 170 -6.85 16.24 1.90
CA THR A 170 -6.34 15.60 3.12
C THR A 170 -6.30 14.10 2.95
N ARG A 171 -5.46 13.42 3.74
CA ARG A 171 -5.28 11.97 3.71
C ARG A 171 -6.59 11.19 3.80
N ASP A 172 -7.45 11.55 4.76
CA ASP A 172 -8.75 10.90 4.94
C ASP A 172 -9.66 11.07 3.73
N VAL A 173 -9.73 12.28 3.16
CA VAL A 173 -10.54 12.57 1.98
C VAL A 173 -10.02 11.79 0.77
N ILE A 174 -8.71 11.75 0.55
CA ILE A 174 -8.11 11.00 -0.57
C ILE A 174 -8.44 9.51 -0.44
N ILE A 175 -8.18 8.90 0.72
CA ILE A 175 -8.43 7.48 0.95
C ILE A 175 -9.92 7.15 0.78
N ARG A 176 -10.82 7.92 1.40
CA ARG A 176 -12.25 7.59 1.38
C ARG A 176 -12.89 7.88 0.03
N THR A 177 -12.71 9.08 -0.51
CA THR A 177 -13.49 9.57 -1.65
C THR A 177 -12.79 9.38 -2.98
N LYS A 178 -11.46 9.47 -3.01
CA LYS A 178 -10.66 9.41 -4.24
C LYS A 178 -10.01 8.05 -4.50
N ILE A 179 -10.05 7.14 -3.54
CA ILE A 179 -9.55 5.77 -3.67
C ILE A 179 -10.70 4.78 -3.46
N ARG A 180 -11.16 4.62 -2.22
CA ARG A 180 -12.17 3.61 -1.86
C ARG A 180 -13.46 3.75 -2.67
N ASP A 181 -14.03 4.95 -2.74
CA ASP A 181 -15.31 5.16 -3.43
C ASP A 181 -15.18 4.99 -4.96
N ARG A 182 -13.96 5.12 -5.52
CA ARG A 182 -13.69 4.83 -6.94
C ARG A 182 -13.69 3.33 -7.20
N PHE A 183 -12.94 2.56 -6.43
CA PHE A 183 -12.96 1.09 -6.54
C PHE A 183 -14.35 0.49 -6.29
N LYS A 184 -15.16 1.11 -5.42
CA LYS A 184 -16.56 0.71 -5.23
C LYS A 184 -17.44 0.92 -6.46
N ARG A 185 -17.16 1.93 -7.30
CA ARG A 185 -17.92 2.17 -8.53
C ARG A 185 -17.58 1.10 -9.57
N ASP A 186 -16.30 0.78 -9.70
CA ASP A 186 -15.82 -0.26 -10.64
C ASP A 186 -16.37 -1.64 -10.27
N CYS A 187 -16.32 -2.00 -8.98
CA CYS A 187 -16.88 -3.25 -8.48
C CYS A 187 -18.39 -3.36 -8.77
N LYS A 188 -19.16 -2.26 -8.73
CA LYS A 188 -20.58 -2.28 -9.11
C LYS A 188 -20.82 -2.45 -10.61
N ILE A 189 -19.91 -1.99 -11.46
CA ILE A 189 -20.06 -2.09 -12.92
C ILE A 189 -19.82 -3.53 -13.38
N ASP A 190 -18.89 -4.25 -12.75
CA ASP A 190 -18.60 -5.64 -13.11
C ASP A 190 -19.54 -6.65 -12.41
N CYS A 191 -19.97 -6.41 -11.16
CA CYS A 191 -20.98 -7.27 -10.51
C CYS A 191 -22.36 -7.29 -11.21
N VAL A 192 -22.65 -6.30 -12.06
CA VAL A 192 -23.88 -6.26 -12.87
C VAL A 192 -23.71 -7.03 -14.19
N LYS A 193 -22.49 -7.20 -14.68
CA LYS A 193 -22.21 -7.94 -15.92
C LYS A 193 -22.18 -9.45 -15.71
N ASP A 194 -21.81 -9.91 -14.51
CA ASP A 194 -21.80 -11.35 -14.16
C ASP A 194 -23.18 -11.92 -13.79
N ASN A 195 -24.25 -11.10 -13.87
CA ASN A 195 -25.64 -11.50 -13.59
C ASN A 195 -26.55 -11.47 -14.84
N LYS A 196 -25.98 -11.65 -16.05
CA LYS A 196 -26.74 -11.79 -17.29
C LYS A 196 -26.32 -12.98 -18.12
#